data_AF-A0A1V3THI5-F1
#
_entry.id   AF-A0A1V3THI5-F1
#
_cell.length_a   1.000
_cell.length_b   1.000
_cell.length_c   1.000
_cell.angle_alpha   90.00
_cell.angle_beta   90.00
_cell.angle_gamma   90.00
#
_symmetry.space_group_name_H-M   'P 1'
#
loop_
_entity.id
_entity.type
_entity.pdbx_description
1 polymer ?
#
loop_
_entity_poly.entity_id
_entity_poly.type
_entity_poly.pdbx_seq_one_letter_code
_entity_poly.pdbx_strand_id
1 'polypeptide(L)' 'MTTVVNCPTCEKEVEWKEENKFRPFCCQRCKLIDLGEWASEGHVIAGSNEDVMSEDLY' A
#
# COMPACT_ATOMS: atom_id res chain seq x y z
N MET A 1 2.63 13.68 -20.89
CA MET A 1 2.42 14.09 -19.49
C MET A 1 2.72 12.89 -18.62
N THR A 2 3.47 13.07 -17.55
CA THR A 2 3.80 12.00 -16.60
C THR A 2 2.80 12.03 -15.46
N THR A 3 2.21 10.89 -15.11
CA THR A 3 1.31 10.77 -13.95
C THR A 3 2.10 11.06 -12.68
N VAL A 4 1.57 11.90 -11.79
CA VAL A 4 2.14 12.16 -10.46
C VAL A 4 1.20 11.58 -9.42
N VAL A 5 1.74 10.89 -8.42
CA VAL A 5 1.00 10.29 -7.31
C VAL A 5 1.63 10.70 -5.99
N ASN A 6 0.87 10.64 -4.89
CA ASN A 6 1.43 10.89 -3.56
C ASN A 6 1.98 9.59 -2.97
N CYS A 7 3.16 9.68 -2.35
CA CYS A 7 3.74 8.59 -1.58
C CYS A 7 2.79 8.22 -0.42
N PRO A 8 2.31 6.98 -0.29
CA PRO A 8 1.35 6.61 0.77
C PRO A 8 1.88 6.82 2.20
N THR A 9 3.21 6.73 2.38
CA THR A 9 3.83 6.81 3.71
C THR A 9 4.12 8.24 4.19
N CYS A 10 4.39 9.18 3.27
CA CYS A 10 4.90 10.51 3.62
C CYS A 10 4.35 11.64 2.76
N GLU A 11 3.39 11.34 1.89
CA GLU A 11 2.63 12.27 1.05
C GLU A 11 3.43 13.08 0.02
N LYS A 12 4.74 12.86 -0.08
CA LYS A 12 5.57 13.49 -1.11
C LYS A 12 5.07 13.10 -2.51
N GLU A 13 5.00 14.08 -3.41
CA GLU A 13 4.70 13.86 -4.83
C GLU A 13 5.79 13.01 -5.51
N VAL A 14 5.35 12.02 -6.27
CA VAL A 14 6.19 11.04 -6.97
C VAL A 14 5.75 10.94 -8.42
N GLU A 15 6.67 11.22 -9.34
CA GLU A 15 6.45 11.00 -10.76
C GLU A 15 6.44 9.50 -11.10
N TRP A 16 5.47 9.07 -11.89
CA TRP A 16 5.34 7.68 -12.35
C TRP A 16 6.28 7.39 -13.53
N LYS A 17 7.58 7.28 -13.25
CA LYS A 17 8.64 7.00 -14.24
C LYS A 17 9.53 5.82 -13.84
N GLU A 18 9.98 5.02 -14.81
CA GLU A 18 10.72 3.76 -14.63
C GLU A 18 11.92 3.87 -13.68
N GLU A 19 12.61 5.00 -13.68
CA GLU A 19 13.79 5.28 -12.86
C GLU A 19 13.48 5.19 -11.35
N ASN A 20 12.26 5.54 -10.93
CA ASN A 20 11.86 5.33 -9.54
C ASN A 20 11.47 3.86 -9.30
N LYS A 21 12.44 3.02 -8.94
CA LYS A 21 12.21 1.57 -8.69
C LYS A 21 11.26 1.26 -7.51
N PHE A 22 10.83 2.27 -6.75
CA PHE A 22 10.03 2.12 -5.55
C PHE A 22 8.60 2.64 -5.68
N ARG A 23 8.14 3.02 -6.90
CA ARG A 23 6.74 3.45 -7.13
C ARG A 23 5.74 2.48 -6.47
N PRO A 24 4.69 2.96 -5.78
CA PRO A 24 4.26 4.36 -5.65
C PRO A 24 5.02 5.17 -4.58
N PHE A 25 5.97 4.59 -3.86
CA PHE A 25 6.72 5.24 -2.79
C PHE A 25 7.81 6.17 -3.33
N CYS A 26 8.15 7.21 -2.56
CA CYS A 26 9.23 8.14 -2.94
C CYS A 26 10.64 7.55 -2.77
N CYS A 27 10.79 6.49 -1.96
CA CYS A 27 12.07 5.82 -1.71
C CYS A 27 11.88 4.44 -1.06
N GLN A 28 12.98 3.66 -0.99
CA GLN A 28 12.99 2.34 -0.33
C GLN A 28 12.53 2.38 1.13
N ARG A 29 12.90 3.42 1.88
CA ARG A 29 12.52 3.54 3.29
C ARG A 29 11.00 3.62 3.46
N CYS A 30 10.31 4.40 2.64
CA CYS A 30 8.84 4.51 2.71
C CYS A 30 8.16 3.18 2.39
N LYS A 31 8.64 2.47 1.36
CA LYS A 31 8.17 1.10 1.04
C LYS A 31 8.29 0.14 2.23
N LEU A 32 9.40 0.21 2.98
CA LEU A 32 9.62 -0.68 4.12
C LEU A 32 8.78 -0.31 5.34
N ILE A 33 8.50 0.99 5.55
CA ILE A 33 7.61 1.45 6.63
C ILE A 33 6.19 0.92 6.37
N ASP A 34 5.67 1.13 5.16
CA ASP A 34 4.34 0.64 4.76
C ASP A 34 4.22 -0.88 4.96
N LEU A 35 5.21 -1.64 4.49
CA LEU A 35 5.27 -3.09 4.74
C LEU A 35 5.29 -3.42 6.25
N GLY A 36 6.01 -2.64 7.05
CA GLY A 36 6.07 -2.79 8.50
C GLY A 36 4.71 -2.54 9.17
N GLU A 37 3.99 -1.51 8.75
CA GLU A 37 2.65 -1.19 9.25
C GLU A 37 1.64 -2.30 8.95
N TRP A 38 1.70 -2.91 7.77
CA TRP A 38 0.93 -4.12 7.47
C TRP A 38 1.30 -5.30 8.36
N ALA A 39 2.62 -5.56 8.53
CA ALA A 39 3.09 -6.67 9.35
C ALA A 39 2.75 -6.51 10.84
N SER A 40 2.58 -5.27 11.31
CA SER A 40 2.21 -4.95 12.69
C SER A 40 0.72 -4.68 12.88
N GLU A 41 -0.14 -5.08 11.93
CA GLU A 41 -1.60 -4.89 11.99
C GLU A 41 -2.04 -3.41 12.10
N GLY A 42 -1.19 -2.46 11.70
CA GLY A 42 -1.51 -1.03 11.63
C GLY A 42 -2.44 -0.69 10.46
N HIS A 43 -2.46 -1.55 9.44
CA HIS A 43 -3.44 -1.51 8.36
C HIS A 43 -4.41 -2.69 8.45
N VAL A 44 -5.70 -2.38 8.35
CA VAL A 44 -6.79 -3.36 8.43
C VAL A 44 -7.74 -3.11 7.27
N ILE A 45 -8.09 -4.18 6.55
CA ILE A 45 -9.19 -4.18 5.61
C ILE A 45 -10.42 -4.65 6.38
N ALA A 46 -11.46 -3.81 6.44
CA ALA A 46 -12.70 -4.19 7.07
C ALA A 46 -13.33 -5.35 6.30
N GLY A 47 -13.60 -6.47 6.99
CA GLY A 47 -14.36 -7.59 6.43
C GLY A 47 -15.84 -7.22 6.28
N SER A 48 -16.48 -7.76 5.24
CA SER A 48 -17.93 -7.73 5.12
C SER A 48 -18.54 -8.93 5.86
N ASN A 49 -19.80 -8.82 6.28
CA ASN A 49 -20.49 -9.90 7.01
C ASN A 49 -20.71 -11.16 6.13
N GLU A 50 -20.57 -11.02 4.81
CA GLU A 50 -20.69 -12.10 3.84
C GLU A 50 -19.43 -12.98 3.81
N ASP A 51 -18.26 -12.43 4.15
CA ASP A 51 -16.98 -13.15 4.15
C ASP A 51 -16.90 -14.23 5.24
N VAL A 52 -17.70 -14.12 6.31
CA VAL A 52 -17.75 -15.08 7.43
C VAL A 52 -18.59 -16.31 7.08
N MET A 53 -19.44 -16.21 6.05
CA MET A 53 -20.41 -17.24 5.67
C MET A 53 -19.98 -18.02 4.42
N SER A 54 -18.74 -17.89 3.95
CA SER A 54 -18.29 -18.63 2.77
C SER A 54 -18.21 -20.13 3.07
N GLU A 55 -18.86 -20.93 2.21
CA GLU A 55 -18.89 -22.40 2.28
C GLU A 55 -17.52 -23.07 2.13
N ASP A 56 -16.48 -22.30 1.79
CA ASP A 56 -15.09 -22.75 1.69
C ASP A 56 -14.41 -22.96 3.07
N LEU A 57 -15.06 -22.55 4.17
CA LEU A 57 -14.56 -22.69 5.55
C LEU A 57 -15.22 -23.83 6.35
N TYR A 58 -16.04 -24.68 5.72
CA TYR A 58 -16.69 -25.84 6.35
C TYR A 58 -16.36 -27.18 5.68
#